data_AF-A0A1X7D1L2-F1
#
_entry.id   AF-A0A1X7D1L2-F1
#
_cell.length_a   1.000
_cell.length_b   1.000
_cell.length_c   1.000
_cell.angle_alpha   90.00
_cell.angle_beta   90.00
_cell.angle_gamma   90.00
#
_symmetry.space_group_name_H-M   'P 1'
#
loop_
_entity.id
_entity.type
_entity.pdbx_description
1 polymer ?
#
loop_
_entity_poly.entity_id
_entity_poly.type
_entity_poly.pdbx_seq_one_letter_code
_entity_poly.pdbx_strand_id
1 'polypeptide(L)'
;MMQSKVDSRFLESVKTSFFIFPDIPEPVKIFLWLVALGSSIAIFVVLWKKYKPHTFLKEYLESFPPLDIKSFKLPKVGKAVSAESKVPRVKVAGKISTDKNILDWLVKTKQALDVSVDRSSQRTLAAVVNVVDIQGLDITVKNKDIVTESLLSPGVTVKCIFAELQKDTKKINAFVGKVKNISATGETVITRTSAFGFIRRRAFSRRKVADQRYIKIKIWRLEDDNFDAEFLLDHIEPEIIIDNRMNVEVSVKVPQVLDISKGGIAILGAVRDGGDMLSRNNKVLLCMLIYQPLRKTFDPHLIYCEVRAAKAAGQGMLRLSFQFLRSVKIPPRKRSTMFKGQAVMAMNLAQTKKGQQ
;
A
#
# COMPACT_ATOMS: atom_id res chain seq x y z
N MET A 1 17.63 -12.90 20.44
CA MET A 1 17.41 -11.44 20.29
C MET A 1 17.00 -11.17 18.84
N MET A 2 15.70 -11.26 18.51
CA MET A 2 15.19 -10.99 17.17
C MET A 2 14.42 -9.67 17.21
N GLN A 3 15.01 -8.62 16.64
CA GLN A 3 14.37 -7.33 16.44
C GLN A 3 13.20 -7.47 15.48
N SER A 4 11.98 -7.42 16.00
CA SER A 4 10.79 -7.13 15.20
C SER A 4 10.86 -5.65 14.78
N LYS A 5 11.48 -5.37 13.63
CA LYS A 5 11.48 -4.08 12.92
C LYS A 5 10.08 -3.68 12.38
N VAL A 6 9.02 -4.01 13.13
CA VAL A 6 7.70 -3.41 12.94
C VAL A 6 7.61 -2.24 13.90
N ASP A 7 8.42 -1.23 13.57
CA ASP A 7 8.72 -0.04 14.36
C ASP A 7 7.46 0.68 14.84
N SER A 8 7.54 1.15 16.09
CA SER A 8 6.76 2.23 16.68
C SER A 8 6.47 3.42 15.75
N ARG A 9 7.37 3.68 14.78
CA ARG A 9 7.18 4.68 13.72
C ARG A 9 5.92 4.46 12.89
N PHE A 10 5.47 3.22 12.72
CA PHE A 10 4.21 2.94 12.02
C PHE A 10 3.01 3.47 12.80
N LEU A 11 2.94 3.18 14.10
CA LEU A 11 1.83 3.53 14.99
C LEU A 11 1.79 5.03 15.31
N GLU A 12 2.96 5.64 15.47
CA GLU A 12 3.10 7.09 15.56
C GLU A 12 2.63 7.76 14.26
N SER A 13 2.97 7.17 13.10
CA SER A 13 2.48 7.69 11.83
C SER A 13 0.99 7.48 11.60
N VAL A 14 0.37 6.41 12.11
CA VAL A 14 -1.08 6.21 12.01
C VAL A 14 -1.82 7.27 12.84
N LYS A 15 -1.27 7.65 14.00
CA LYS A 15 -1.82 8.77 14.81
C LYS A 15 -1.63 10.13 14.14
N THR A 16 -0.51 10.36 13.45
CA THR A 16 -0.26 11.63 12.74
C THR A 16 -0.85 11.69 11.33
N SER A 17 -1.25 10.56 10.73
CA SER A 17 -1.87 10.52 9.40
C SER A 17 -3.31 11.06 9.38
N PHE A 18 -3.91 11.35 10.55
CA PHE A 18 -5.20 12.03 10.66
C PHE A 18 -5.10 13.55 10.72
N PHE A 19 -3.88 14.11 10.72
CA PHE A 19 -3.66 15.49 10.33
C PHE A 19 -3.48 15.55 8.81
N ILE A 20 -4.57 15.28 8.09
CA ILE A 20 -4.74 15.92 6.79
C ILE A 20 -4.77 17.41 7.16
N PHE A 21 -3.69 18.14 6.86
CA PHE A 21 -3.80 19.60 6.89
C PHE A 21 -5.03 19.92 6.01
N PRO A 22 -6.08 20.56 6.55
CA PRO A 22 -7.21 20.95 5.72
C PRO A 22 -6.65 21.72 4.53
N ASP A 23 -7.24 21.59 3.34
CA ASP A 23 -6.81 22.35 2.17
C ASP A 23 -6.79 23.83 2.53
N ILE A 24 -5.60 24.33 2.87
CA ILE A 24 -5.42 25.70 3.33
C ILE A 24 -5.74 26.56 2.11
N PRO A 25 -6.71 27.48 2.19
CA PRO A 25 -7.03 28.36 1.09
C PRO A 25 -5.75 29.03 0.56
N GLU A 26 -5.61 29.12 -0.75
CA GLU A 26 -4.40 29.66 -1.38
C GLU A 26 -3.96 31.03 -0.83
N PRO A 27 -4.87 31.96 -0.48
CA PRO A 27 -4.51 33.22 0.18
C PRO A 27 -3.77 33.02 1.52
N VAL A 28 -4.17 32.03 2.30
CA VAL A 28 -3.57 31.73 3.61
C VAL A 28 -2.19 31.10 3.44
N LYS A 29 -1.99 30.26 2.41
CA LYS A 29 -0.64 29.76 2.08
C LYS A 29 0.31 30.89 1.70
N ILE A 30 -0.15 31.83 0.88
CA ILE A 30 0.64 33.01 0.47
C ILE A 30 1.01 33.84 1.71
N PHE A 31 0.05 34.10 2.59
CA PHE A 31 0.30 34.83 3.85
C PHE A 31 1.36 34.13 4.72
N LEU A 32 1.24 32.82 4.94
CA LEU A 32 2.22 32.07 5.73
C LEU A 32 3.62 32.08 5.09
N TRP A 33 3.70 32.02 3.76
CA TRP A 33 4.96 32.16 3.03
C TRP A 33 5.59 33.55 3.22
N LEU A 34 4.79 34.62 3.18
CA LEU A 34 5.26 35.98 3.43
C LEU A 34 5.77 36.16 4.87
N VAL A 35 5.07 35.59 5.85
CA VAL A 35 5.52 35.61 7.26
C VAL A 35 6.83 34.85 7.44
N ALA A 36 6.95 33.66 6.82
CA ALA A 36 8.18 32.87 6.84
C ALA A 36 9.36 33.58 6.15
N LEU A 37 9.10 34.24 5.03
CA LEU A 37 10.11 35.04 4.33
C LEU A 37 10.54 36.25 5.17
N GLY A 38 9.59 36.99 5.74
CA GLY A 38 9.88 38.15 6.59
C GLY A 38 10.68 37.78 7.84
N SER A 39 10.33 36.68 8.49
CA SER A 39 11.07 36.16 9.65
C SER A 39 12.48 35.67 9.26
N SER A 40 12.62 35.02 8.10
CA SER A 40 13.94 34.61 7.58
C SER A 40 14.85 35.81 7.28
N ILE A 41 14.31 36.86 6.65
CA ILE A 41 15.05 38.11 6.39
C ILE A 41 15.44 38.79 7.71
N ALA A 42 14.53 38.86 8.69
CA ALA A 42 14.82 39.43 9.99
C ALA A 42 15.96 38.68 10.71
N ILE A 43 15.91 37.35 10.71
CA ILE A 43 17.00 36.51 11.25
C ILE A 43 18.30 36.79 10.51
N PHE A 44 18.28 36.85 9.18
CA PHE A 44 19.46 37.14 8.37
C PHE A 44 20.07 38.50 8.70
N VAL A 45 19.26 39.56 8.84
CA VAL A 45 19.72 40.90 9.22
C VAL A 45 20.31 40.91 10.63
N VAL A 46 19.70 40.20 11.58
CA VAL A 46 20.23 40.06 12.95
C VAL A 46 21.57 39.34 12.94
N LEU A 47 21.68 38.23 12.20
CA LEU A 47 22.93 37.49 12.04
C LEU A 47 24.00 38.34 11.33
N TRP A 48 23.63 39.10 10.30
CA TRP A 48 24.53 39.97 9.57
C TRP A 48 25.10 41.08 10.46
N LYS A 49 24.24 41.73 11.26
CA LYS A 49 24.66 42.74 12.24
C LYS A 49 25.55 42.16 13.34
N LYS A 50 25.22 40.95 13.82
CA LYS A 50 25.92 40.32 14.94
C LYS A 50 27.28 39.74 14.54
N TYR A 51 27.38 39.11 13.37
CA TYR A 51 28.55 38.33 12.98
C TYR A 51 29.43 38.99 11.91
N LYS A 52 29.05 40.16 11.38
CA LYS A 52 29.82 40.93 10.37
C LYS A 52 30.46 40.00 9.31
N PRO A 53 29.65 39.27 8.52
CA PRO A 53 30.09 38.13 7.71
C PRO A 53 31.12 38.44 6.61
N HIS A 54 31.46 39.71 6.39
CA HIS A 54 32.56 40.12 5.52
C HIS A 54 33.92 39.55 5.94
N THR A 55 34.16 39.31 7.22
CA THR A 55 35.40 38.64 7.67
C THR A 55 35.38 37.15 7.33
N PHE A 56 34.23 36.49 7.52
CA PHE A 56 34.08 35.06 7.27
C PHE A 56 34.09 34.71 5.78
N LEU A 57 33.48 35.52 4.92
CA LEU A 57 33.52 35.32 3.46
C LEU A 57 34.93 35.53 2.88
N LYS A 58 35.71 36.44 3.47
CA LYS A 58 37.08 36.71 3.06
C LYS A 58 38.02 35.56 3.45
N GLU A 59 37.91 35.05 4.69
CA GLU A 59 38.62 33.84 5.12
C GLU A 59 38.18 32.59 4.34
N TYR A 60 36.90 32.46 4.02
CA TYR A 60 36.40 31.32 3.25
C TYR A 60 36.89 31.35 1.80
N LEU A 61 36.92 32.52 1.14
CA LEU A 61 37.49 32.67 -0.21
C LEU A 61 39.01 32.49 -0.25
N GLU A 62 39.73 32.96 0.78
CA GLU A 62 41.19 32.78 0.89
C GLU A 62 41.58 31.32 1.22
N SER A 63 40.65 30.52 1.77
CA SER A 63 40.87 29.10 2.09
C SER A 63 40.68 28.12 0.92
N PHE A 64 40.31 28.60 -0.28
CA PHE A 64 40.26 27.75 -1.47
C PHE A 64 41.61 27.75 -2.21
N PRO A 65 42.38 26.64 -2.19
CA PRO A 65 43.52 26.50 -3.08
C PRO A 65 43.05 26.48 -4.54
N PRO A 66 43.88 26.94 -5.50
CA PRO A 66 43.53 26.88 -6.92
C PRO A 66 43.29 25.43 -7.36
N LEU A 67 42.20 25.22 -8.09
CA LEU A 67 41.77 23.92 -8.63
C LEU A 67 42.83 23.36 -9.60
N ASP A 68 43.70 22.48 -9.10
CA ASP A 68 44.55 21.61 -9.92
C ASP A 68 43.74 20.37 -10.35
N ILE A 69 43.34 20.34 -11.63
CA ILE A 69 42.60 19.23 -12.24
C ILE A 69 43.60 18.15 -12.64
N LYS A 70 44.02 17.30 -11.69
CA LYS A 70 44.72 16.05 -12.01
C LYS A 70 44.19 14.85 -11.22
N SER A 71 43.51 13.99 -11.98
CA SER A 71 43.39 12.53 -11.84
C SER A 71 42.97 11.95 -10.48
N PHE A 72 41.68 11.61 -10.36
CA PHE A 72 41.22 10.60 -9.39
C PHE A 72 41.00 9.25 -10.09
N LYS A 73 41.92 8.31 -9.83
CA LYS A 73 41.75 6.87 -10.10
C LYS A 73 40.83 6.27 -9.02
N LEU A 74 39.82 5.52 -9.45
CA LEU A 74 38.97 4.73 -8.55
C LEU A 74 39.70 3.49 -8.00
N PRO A 75 39.58 3.17 -6.70
CA PRO A 75 39.98 1.86 -6.17
C PRO A 75 38.87 0.81 -6.37
N LYS A 76 39.29 -0.38 -6.79
CA LYS A 76 38.51 -1.62 -6.74
C LYS A 76 38.24 -2.01 -5.28
N VAL A 77 36.99 -2.32 -4.96
CA VAL A 77 36.63 -3.11 -3.75
C VAL A 77 35.70 -4.24 -4.17
N GLY A 78 36.13 -5.46 -3.85
CA GLY A 78 35.38 -6.69 -4.08
C GLY A 78 34.66 -7.19 -2.83
N LYS A 79 33.77 -8.16 -3.09
CA LYS A 79 33.14 -9.17 -2.22
C LYS A 79 32.24 -8.70 -1.06
N ALA A 80 30.96 -9.04 -1.15
CA ALA A 80 30.34 -10.21 -0.52
C ALA A 80 28.83 -9.97 -0.40
N VAL A 81 28.00 -10.75 -1.11
CA VAL A 81 26.55 -10.75 -0.90
C VAL A 81 26.15 -12.13 -0.39
N SER A 82 25.74 -12.13 0.87
CA SER A 82 25.12 -13.22 1.60
C SER A 82 23.81 -13.67 0.94
N ALA A 83 23.60 -14.98 0.93
CA ALA A 83 22.40 -15.63 0.46
C ALA A 83 21.26 -15.42 1.46
N GLU A 84 20.24 -14.64 1.07
CA GLU A 84 18.94 -14.61 1.73
C GLU A 84 17.85 -15.19 0.82
N SER A 85 17.17 -16.18 1.39
CA SER A 85 16.12 -17.01 0.81
C SER A 85 14.94 -16.17 0.30
N LYS A 86 14.63 -16.32 -1.00
CA LYS A 86 13.50 -15.69 -1.68
C LYS A 86 12.37 -16.70 -1.91
N VAL A 87 11.20 -16.37 -1.37
CA VAL A 87 9.88 -16.76 -1.91
C VAL A 87 9.87 -16.50 -3.43
N PRO A 88 9.29 -17.38 -4.27
CA PRO A 88 9.61 -17.43 -5.69
C PRO A 88 9.19 -16.14 -6.41
N ARG A 89 10.20 -15.32 -6.74
CA ARG A 89 10.14 -14.48 -7.93
C ARG A 89 10.07 -15.46 -9.10
N VAL A 90 9.02 -15.35 -9.93
CA VAL A 90 9.08 -15.89 -11.29
C VAL A 90 10.36 -15.33 -11.91
N LYS A 91 11.39 -16.17 -12.04
CA LYS A 91 12.63 -15.81 -12.70
C LYS A 91 12.24 -15.49 -14.13
N VAL A 92 12.22 -14.19 -14.46
CA VAL A 92 12.09 -13.74 -15.84
C VAL A 92 13.29 -14.34 -16.57
N ALA A 93 13.03 -15.39 -17.33
CA ALA A 93 14.01 -16.04 -18.17
C ALA A 93 14.30 -15.09 -19.33
N GLY A 94 15.33 -14.25 -19.18
CA GLY A 94 15.80 -13.34 -20.21
C GLY A 94 15.99 -11.91 -19.72
N LYS A 95 17.11 -11.30 -20.12
CA LYS A 95 17.35 -9.87 -19.94
C LYS A 95 16.37 -9.11 -20.86
N ILE A 96 15.47 -8.32 -20.28
CA ILE A 96 14.53 -7.49 -21.05
C ILE A 96 15.28 -6.26 -21.53
N SER A 97 15.62 -6.22 -22.82
CA SER A 97 16.32 -5.09 -23.46
C SER A 97 15.42 -4.31 -24.43
N THR A 98 14.44 -4.95 -25.05
CA THR A 98 13.60 -4.33 -26.09
C THR A 98 12.12 -4.25 -25.70
N ASP A 99 11.38 -3.38 -26.38
CA ASP A 99 9.92 -3.28 -26.25
C ASP A 99 9.22 -4.58 -26.64
N LYS A 100 9.74 -5.26 -27.67
CA LYS A 100 9.24 -6.57 -28.12
C LYS A 100 9.34 -7.61 -27.01
N ASN A 101 10.47 -7.67 -26.29
CA ASN A 101 10.64 -8.63 -25.18
C ASN A 101 9.61 -8.41 -24.06
N ILE A 102 9.17 -7.18 -23.82
CA ILE A 102 8.13 -6.87 -22.83
C ILE A 102 6.78 -7.40 -23.30
N LEU A 103 6.43 -7.11 -24.55
CA LEU A 103 5.18 -7.57 -25.18
C LEU A 103 5.11 -9.10 -25.20
N ASP A 104 6.18 -9.77 -25.64
CA ASP A 104 6.29 -11.23 -25.65
C ASP A 104 6.16 -11.80 -24.23
N TRP A 105 6.76 -11.14 -23.23
CA TRP A 105 6.63 -11.53 -21.84
C TRP A 105 5.18 -11.42 -21.35
N LEU A 106 4.47 -10.34 -21.69
CA LEU A 106 3.07 -10.13 -21.31
C LEU A 106 2.17 -11.25 -21.87
N VAL A 107 2.34 -11.63 -23.14
CA VAL A 107 1.60 -12.72 -23.79
C VAL A 107 1.95 -14.07 -23.17
N LYS A 108 3.25 -14.40 -23.11
CA LYS A 108 3.73 -15.70 -22.62
C LYS A 108 3.29 -15.99 -21.20
N THR A 109 3.23 -14.96 -20.35
CA THR A 109 2.80 -15.09 -18.95
C THR A 109 1.30 -14.90 -18.75
N LYS A 110 0.54 -14.58 -19.82
CA LYS A 110 -0.87 -14.16 -19.75
C LYS A 110 -1.08 -13.13 -18.64
N GLN A 111 -0.18 -12.15 -18.59
CA GLN A 111 -0.05 -11.25 -17.46
C GLN A 111 -1.34 -10.47 -17.25
N ALA A 112 -1.77 -10.39 -15.98
CA ALA A 112 -2.86 -9.51 -15.60
C ALA A 112 -2.43 -8.04 -15.71
N LEU A 113 -3.22 -7.27 -16.46
CA LEU A 113 -3.12 -5.84 -16.67
C LEU A 113 -4.27 -5.14 -15.94
N ASP A 114 -3.94 -4.11 -15.18
CA ASP A 114 -4.93 -3.14 -14.69
C ASP A 114 -5.14 -2.10 -15.79
N VAL A 115 -6.36 -2.02 -16.32
CA VAL A 115 -6.77 -0.99 -17.29
C VAL A 115 -7.44 0.12 -16.52
N SER A 116 -6.91 1.34 -16.63
CA SER A 116 -7.38 2.48 -15.87
C SER A 116 -7.53 3.72 -16.74
N VAL A 117 -8.48 4.58 -16.39
CA VAL A 117 -8.70 5.87 -17.04
C VAL A 117 -8.44 6.96 -16.03
N ASP A 118 -7.77 8.03 -16.46
CA ASP A 118 -7.65 9.24 -15.65
C ASP A 118 -8.89 10.10 -15.88
N ARG A 119 -9.66 10.38 -14.82
CA ARG A 119 -10.77 11.33 -14.81
C ARG A 119 -10.51 12.35 -13.71
N SER A 120 -10.53 13.64 -14.05
CA SER A 120 -10.40 14.73 -13.06
C SER A 120 -9.20 14.55 -12.13
N SER A 121 -8.03 14.19 -12.70
CA SER A 121 -6.78 13.94 -11.96
C SER A 121 -6.80 12.73 -11.02
N GLN A 122 -7.87 11.93 -11.01
CA GLN A 122 -7.97 10.67 -10.29
C GLN A 122 -7.95 9.49 -11.25
N ARG A 123 -7.23 8.43 -10.86
CA ARG A 123 -7.18 7.19 -11.64
C ARG A 123 -8.28 6.24 -11.21
N THR A 124 -9.17 5.94 -12.13
CA THR A 124 -10.25 4.97 -11.92
C THR A 124 -9.90 3.66 -12.64
N LEU A 125 -9.98 2.55 -11.91
CA LEU A 125 -9.79 1.22 -12.50
C LEU A 125 -11.04 0.88 -13.33
N ALA A 126 -10.86 0.66 -14.62
CA ALA A 126 -11.92 0.28 -15.55
C ALA A 126 -12.11 -1.24 -15.57
N ALA A 127 -11.01 -2.00 -15.69
CA ALA A 127 -11.02 -3.45 -15.68
C ALA A 127 -9.67 -4.04 -15.29
N VAL A 128 -9.69 -5.32 -14.90
CA VAL A 128 -8.52 -6.19 -14.89
C VAL A 128 -8.65 -7.16 -16.05
N VAL A 129 -7.64 -7.21 -16.90
CA VAL A 129 -7.63 -7.98 -18.14
C VAL A 129 -6.40 -8.86 -18.21
N ASN A 130 -6.43 -9.94 -18.98
CA ASN A 130 -5.25 -10.75 -19.27
C ASN A 130 -4.86 -10.55 -20.73
N VAL A 131 -3.57 -10.44 -21.01
CA VAL A 131 -3.07 -10.38 -22.39
C VAL A 131 -3.23 -11.74 -23.06
N VAL A 132 -3.81 -11.75 -24.26
CA VAL A 132 -4.05 -12.94 -25.08
C VAL A 132 -3.10 -12.96 -26.26
N ASP A 133 -3.06 -11.87 -27.02
CA ASP A 133 -2.30 -11.77 -28.27
C ASP A 133 -1.82 -10.34 -28.52
N ILE A 134 -0.79 -10.19 -29.36
CA ILE A 134 -0.22 -8.90 -29.75
C ILE A 134 0.07 -8.89 -31.24
N GLN A 135 -0.54 -7.95 -31.96
CA GLN A 135 -0.35 -7.73 -33.39
C GLN A 135 0.19 -6.31 -33.62
N GLY A 136 1.51 -6.20 -33.71
CA GLY A 136 2.19 -4.91 -33.83
C GLY A 136 2.01 -4.05 -32.57
N LEU A 137 1.20 -2.99 -32.67
CA LEU A 137 0.84 -2.13 -31.53
C LEU A 137 -0.51 -2.49 -30.90
N ASP A 138 -1.30 -3.34 -31.55
CA ASP A 138 -2.59 -3.77 -31.06
C ASP A 138 -2.41 -4.94 -30.10
N ILE A 139 -2.96 -4.78 -28.89
CA ILE A 139 -2.86 -5.76 -27.81
C ILE A 139 -4.28 -6.26 -27.55
N THR A 140 -4.50 -7.54 -27.83
CA THR A 140 -5.77 -8.21 -27.55
C THR A 140 -5.77 -8.71 -26.12
N VAL A 141 -6.75 -8.24 -25.34
CA VAL A 141 -6.89 -8.58 -23.93
C VAL A 141 -8.26 -9.20 -23.67
N LYS A 142 -8.31 -10.17 -22.75
CA LYS A 142 -9.55 -10.78 -22.29
C LYS A 142 -9.93 -10.24 -20.92
N ASN A 143 -11.17 -9.76 -20.79
CA ASN A 143 -11.66 -9.22 -19.53
C ASN A 143 -11.76 -10.31 -18.47
N LYS A 144 -11.11 -10.08 -17.33
CA LYS A 144 -11.18 -10.96 -16.15
C LYS A 144 -12.15 -10.42 -15.11
N ASP A 145 -12.19 -9.11 -14.94
CA ASP A 145 -13.01 -8.41 -13.97
C ASP A 145 -13.29 -6.99 -14.51
N ILE A 146 -14.53 -6.71 -14.89
CA ILE A 146 -14.95 -5.40 -15.39
C ILE A 146 -15.51 -4.62 -14.21
N VAL A 147 -14.91 -3.47 -13.92
CA VAL A 147 -15.31 -2.59 -12.81
C VAL A 147 -16.26 -1.51 -13.29
N THR A 148 -15.97 -0.93 -14.45
CA THR A 148 -16.76 0.15 -15.03
C THR A 148 -16.68 0.07 -16.54
N GLU A 149 -17.69 -0.53 -17.15
CA GLU A 149 -17.74 -0.80 -18.59
C GLU A 149 -17.70 0.48 -19.43
N SER A 150 -18.36 1.55 -18.97
CA SER A 150 -18.36 2.85 -19.66
C SER A 150 -16.97 3.49 -19.79
N LEU A 151 -15.96 3.00 -19.06
CA LEU A 151 -14.57 3.46 -19.16
C LEU A 151 -13.76 2.72 -20.24
N LEU A 152 -14.35 1.70 -20.87
CA LEU A 152 -13.71 0.90 -21.91
C LEU A 152 -14.26 1.19 -23.31
N SER A 153 -15.10 2.20 -23.48
CA SER A 153 -15.67 2.52 -24.80
C SER A 153 -14.58 2.75 -25.87
N PRO A 154 -14.83 2.36 -27.13
CA PRO A 154 -13.91 2.62 -28.23
C PRO A 154 -13.52 4.10 -28.29
N GLY A 155 -12.24 4.37 -28.53
CA GLY A 155 -11.67 5.70 -28.58
C GLY A 155 -11.13 6.22 -27.25
N VAL A 156 -11.45 5.60 -26.11
CA VAL A 156 -10.98 6.06 -24.80
C VAL A 156 -9.49 5.78 -24.62
N THR A 157 -8.75 6.77 -24.13
CA THR A 157 -7.36 6.61 -23.73
C THR A 157 -7.27 5.96 -22.36
N VAL A 158 -6.55 4.85 -22.29
CA VAL A 158 -6.38 4.03 -21.09
C VAL A 158 -4.90 3.91 -20.72
N LYS A 159 -4.64 3.86 -19.42
CA LYS A 159 -3.34 3.49 -18.84
C LYS A 159 -3.39 2.01 -18.46
N CYS A 160 -2.57 1.22 -19.11
CA CYS A 160 -2.44 -0.21 -18.88
C CYS A 160 -1.24 -0.44 -17.97
N ILE A 161 -1.46 -1.07 -16.81
CA ILE A 161 -0.43 -1.24 -15.77
C ILE A 161 -0.25 -2.73 -15.46
N PHE A 162 0.98 -3.24 -15.58
CA PHE A 162 1.36 -4.63 -15.31
C PHE A 162 2.28 -4.74 -14.07
N ALA A 163 2.84 -5.94 -13.86
CA ALA A 163 3.87 -6.15 -12.86
C ALA A 163 5.15 -5.37 -13.20
N GLU A 164 5.92 -4.98 -12.19
CA GLU A 164 7.18 -4.25 -12.41
C GLU A 164 8.22 -5.14 -13.09
N LEU A 165 8.74 -4.67 -14.21
CA LEU A 165 9.87 -5.24 -14.94
C LEU A 165 11.07 -4.29 -14.87
N GLN A 166 12.26 -4.85 -15.04
CA GLN A 166 13.48 -4.08 -15.25
C GLN A 166 13.86 -4.16 -16.72
N LYS A 167 13.89 -3.01 -17.40
CA LYS A 167 14.45 -2.83 -18.74
C LYS A 167 15.77 -2.08 -18.57
N ASP A 168 16.87 -2.78 -18.83
CA ASP A 168 18.23 -2.30 -18.53
C ASP A 168 18.38 -1.87 -17.05
N THR A 169 18.41 -0.56 -16.78
CA THR A 169 18.48 0.03 -15.43
C THR A 169 17.18 0.70 -14.98
N LYS A 170 16.19 0.81 -15.87
CA LYS A 170 14.92 1.50 -15.60
C LYS A 170 13.83 0.50 -15.23
N LYS A 171 13.06 0.86 -14.21
CA LYS A 171 11.82 0.16 -13.86
C LYS A 171 10.76 0.57 -14.86
N ILE A 172 9.95 -0.39 -15.28
CA ILE A 172 8.81 -0.17 -16.18
C ILE A 172 7.64 -1.05 -15.73
N ASN A 173 6.43 -0.55 -15.86
CA ASN A 173 5.23 -1.32 -15.52
C ASN A 173 3.97 -0.78 -16.18
N ALA A 174 4.06 0.16 -17.12
CA ALA A 174 2.88 0.74 -17.73
C ALA A 174 3.12 1.20 -19.16
N PHE A 175 2.04 1.31 -19.93
CA PHE A 175 1.97 2.03 -21.19
C PHE A 175 0.60 2.70 -21.33
N VAL A 176 0.50 3.68 -22.21
CA VAL A 176 -0.77 4.30 -22.62
C VAL A 176 -1.23 3.63 -23.90
N GLY A 177 -2.53 3.34 -23.96
CA GLY A 177 -3.17 2.84 -25.17
C GLY A 177 -4.52 3.53 -25.39
N LYS A 178 -5.10 3.25 -26.56
CA LYS A 178 -6.45 3.68 -26.94
C LYS A 178 -7.29 2.43 -27.19
N VAL A 179 -8.48 2.36 -26.62
CA VAL A 179 -9.38 1.23 -26.88
C VAL A 179 -9.84 1.31 -28.33
N LYS A 180 -9.60 0.26 -29.11
CA LYS A 180 -9.95 0.21 -30.53
C LYS A 180 -11.33 -0.40 -30.72
N ASN A 181 -11.56 -1.56 -30.11
CA ASN A 181 -12.84 -2.26 -30.18
C ASN A 181 -13.04 -3.14 -28.94
N ILE A 182 -14.30 -3.41 -28.62
CA ILE A 182 -14.72 -4.43 -27.65
C ILE A 182 -15.56 -5.45 -28.44
N SER A 183 -15.10 -6.69 -28.46
CA SER A 183 -15.84 -7.82 -29.02
C SER A 183 -16.99 -8.22 -28.10
N ALA A 184 -18.08 -8.73 -28.69
CA ALA A 184 -19.17 -9.37 -27.96
C ALA A 184 -18.71 -10.59 -27.14
N THR A 185 -17.57 -11.19 -27.48
CA THR A 185 -16.95 -12.30 -26.73
C THR A 185 -16.20 -11.85 -25.46
N GLY A 186 -16.22 -10.54 -25.14
CA GLY A 186 -15.55 -9.98 -23.96
C GLY A 186 -14.06 -9.73 -24.14
N GLU A 187 -13.58 -9.77 -25.39
CA GLU A 187 -12.21 -9.38 -25.75
C GLU A 187 -12.17 -7.90 -26.09
N THR A 188 -11.09 -7.23 -25.71
CA THR A 188 -10.88 -5.82 -25.98
C THR A 188 -9.54 -5.66 -26.69
N VAL A 189 -9.53 -4.87 -27.76
CA VAL A 189 -8.28 -4.55 -28.48
C VAL A 189 -7.83 -3.17 -28.05
N ILE A 190 -6.61 -3.07 -27.53
CA ILE A 190 -6.00 -1.82 -27.07
C ILE A 190 -4.79 -1.52 -27.94
N THR A 191 -4.84 -0.43 -28.71
CA THR A 191 -3.70 0.04 -29.49
C THR A 191 -2.76 0.83 -28.59
N ARG A 192 -1.51 0.38 -28.42
CA ARG A 192 -0.49 1.10 -27.66
C ARG A 192 -0.10 2.39 -28.38
N THR A 193 -0.18 3.52 -27.67
CA THR A 193 0.15 4.85 -28.19
C THR A 193 1.40 5.47 -27.57
N SER A 194 1.98 4.84 -26.53
CA SER A 194 3.19 5.33 -25.88
C SER A 194 4.29 4.28 -25.76
N ALA A 195 5.51 4.77 -25.53
CA ALA A 195 6.59 3.95 -24.97
C ALA A 195 6.22 3.43 -23.57
N PHE A 196 6.94 2.40 -23.12
CA PHE A 196 6.80 1.90 -21.76
C PHE A 196 7.34 2.89 -20.73
N GLY A 197 6.56 3.11 -19.69
CA GLY A 197 6.90 3.97 -18.56
C GLY A 197 6.76 3.25 -17.23
N PHE A 198 7.00 4.02 -16.16
CA PHE A 198 6.81 3.59 -14.80
C PHE A 198 5.72 4.41 -14.11
N ILE A 199 4.77 3.71 -13.54
CA ILE A 199 3.69 4.26 -12.75
C ILE A 199 3.71 3.59 -11.38
N ARG A 200 3.94 4.39 -10.33
CA ARG A 200 3.83 3.89 -8.96
C ARG A 200 2.38 3.48 -8.67
N ARG A 201 2.15 2.18 -8.45
CA ARG A 201 0.81 1.61 -8.22
C ARG A 201 0.23 1.90 -6.84
N ARG A 202 1.08 2.16 -5.84
CA ARG A 202 0.66 2.28 -4.43
C ARG A 202 1.32 3.50 -3.80
N ALA A 203 0.50 4.32 -3.14
CA ALA A 203 0.99 5.40 -2.29
C ALA A 203 1.82 4.82 -1.12
N PHE A 204 1.31 3.77 -0.47
CA PHE A 204 1.93 3.16 0.70
C PHE A 204 2.51 1.78 0.42
N SER A 205 3.66 1.49 1.03
CA SER A 205 4.23 0.15 1.04
C SER A 205 3.39 -0.77 1.94
N ARG A 206 3.28 -2.03 1.52
CA ARG A 206 2.62 -3.09 2.27
C ARG A 206 3.66 -3.91 3.01
N ARG A 207 3.39 -4.23 4.27
CA ARG A 207 4.19 -5.11 5.11
C ARG A 207 3.42 -6.39 5.34
N LYS A 208 4.08 -7.53 5.19
CA LYS A 208 3.51 -8.82 5.56
C LYS A 208 3.48 -8.94 7.07
N VAL A 209 2.44 -9.57 7.61
CA VAL A 209 2.37 -9.91 9.03
C VAL A 209 3.21 -11.16 9.25
N ALA A 210 4.30 -11.01 10.02
CA ALA A 210 5.24 -12.10 10.27
C ALA A 210 4.67 -13.16 11.23
N ASP A 211 3.88 -12.74 12.22
CA ASP A 211 3.29 -13.64 13.21
C ASP A 211 1.83 -13.23 13.45
N GLN A 212 0.94 -14.15 13.08
CA GLN A 212 -0.51 -13.95 13.10
C GLN A 212 -1.08 -13.87 14.52
N ARG A 213 -0.34 -14.31 15.55
CA ARG A 213 -0.81 -14.29 16.95
C ARG A 213 -0.89 -12.87 17.54
N TYR A 214 -0.19 -11.92 16.92
CA TYR A 214 -0.09 -10.53 17.38
C TYR A 214 -1.08 -9.58 16.72
N ILE A 215 -1.96 -10.09 15.86
CA ILE A 215 -3.02 -9.31 15.24
C ILE A 215 -4.34 -10.06 15.31
N LYS A 216 -5.41 -9.34 15.66
CA LYS A 216 -6.77 -9.85 15.64
C LYS A 216 -7.67 -8.89 14.92
N ILE A 217 -8.65 -9.43 14.21
CA ILE A 217 -9.56 -8.63 13.39
C ILE A 217 -10.99 -9.10 13.61
N LYS A 218 -11.90 -8.14 13.74
CA LYS A 218 -13.35 -8.33 13.64
C LYS A 218 -13.88 -7.33 12.62
N ILE A 219 -14.79 -7.76 11.76
CA ILE A 219 -15.37 -6.94 10.69
C ILE A 219 -16.88 -7.04 10.75
N TRP A 220 -17.54 -5.88 10.70
CA TRP A 220 -18.99 -5.75 10.56
C TRP A 220 -19.29 -5.04 9.25
N ARG A 221 -20.24 -5.56 8.48
CA ARG A 221 -20.79 -4.82 7.35
C ARG A 221 -21.65 -3.68 7.85
N LEU A 222 -21.66 -2.61 7.07
CA LEU A 222 -22.48 -1.45 7.31
C LEU A 222 -23.49 -1.35 6.17
N GLU A 223 -24.75 -1.08 6.53
CA GLU A 223 -25.82 -0.83 5.56
C GLU A 223 -25.69 0.59 4.98
N ASP A 224 -25.26 1.55 5.80
CA ASP A 224 -25.06 2.94 5.41
C ASP A 224 -23.80 3.58 6.05
N ASP A 225 -23.58 4.84 5.71
CA ASP A 225 -22.46 5.65 6.25
C ASP A 225 -22.77 6.26 7.63
N ASN A 226 -24.03 6.23 8.06
CA ASN A 226 -24.57 6.80 9.31
C ASN A 226 -24.77 5.71 10.37
N PHE A 227 -23.71 4.93 10.61
CA PHE A 227 -23.75 3.85 11.58
C PHE A 227 -23.46 4.30 13.01
N ASP A 228 -24.14 3.70 13.97
CA ASP A 228 -23.77 3.79 15.38
C ASP A 228 -22.75 2.69 15.74
N ALA A 229 -21.48 3.09 15.82
CA ALA A 229 -20.39 2.18 16.17
C ALA A 229 -20.57 1.52 17.55
N GLU A 230 -21.21 2.21 18.48
CA GLU A 230 -21.41 1.72 19.84
C GLU A 230 -22.51 0.66 19.89
N PHE A 231 -23.61 0.89 19.16
CA PHE A 231 -24.66 -0.12 18.98
C PHE A 231 -24.12 -1.39 18.29
N LEU A 232 -23.38 -1.23 17.19
CA LEU A 232 -22.81 -2.35 16.44
C LEU A 232 -21.89 -3.23 17.29
N LEU A 233 -21.02 -2.62 18.10
CA LEU A 233 -20.08 -3.35 18.96
C LEU A 233 -20.75 -4.09 20.12
N ASP A 234 -22.00 -3.74 20.45
CA ASP A 234 -22.74 -4.27 21.60
C ASP A 234 -23.75 -5.33 21.21
N HIS A 235 -24.42 -5.13 20.09
CA HIS A 235 -25.62 -5.88 19.72
C HIS A 235 -25.45 -6.73 18.46
N ILE A 236 -24.43 -6.44 17.64
CA ILE A 236 -24.23 -7.14 16.36
C ILE A 236 -22.96 -7.97 16.40
N GLU A 237 -23.07 -9.22 15.94
CA GLU A 237 -21.93 -10.09 15.79
C GLU A 237 -21.13 -9.76 14.51
N PRO A 238 -19.79 -9.82 14.56
CA PRO A 238 -18.97 -9.57 13.38
C PRO A 238 -19.16 -10.68 12.32
N GLU A 239 -19.23 -10.28 11.06
CA GLU A 239 -19.31 -11.20 9.90
C GLU A 239 -18.03 -12.00 9.71
N ILE A 240 -16.88 -11.38 9.99
CA ILE A 240 -15.56 -12.01 9.87
C ILE A 240 -14.79 -11.82 11.16
N ILE A 241 -14.23 -12.92 11.65
CA ILE A 241 -13.36 -12.95 12.82
C ILE A 241 -12.05 -13.64 12.43
N ILE A 242 -10.93 -12.97 12.73
CA ILE A 242 -9.60 -13.56 12.68
C ILE A 242 -9.04 -13.53 14.09
N ASP A 243 -9.03 -14.70 14.72
CA ASP A 243 -8.39 -14.93 16.02
C ASP A 243 -7.55 -16.22 15.95
N ASN A 244 -6.27 -16.06 15.66
CA ASN A 244 -5.33 -17.17 15.45
C ASN A 244 -4.81 -17.79 16.76
N ARG A 245 -5.68 -17.90 17.76
CA ARG A 245 -5.50 -18.73 18.96
C ARG A 245 -6.08 -20.13 18.81
N MET A 246 -6.92 -20.35 17.80
CA MET A 246 -7.45 -21.67 17.51
C MET A 246 -6.28 -22.53 17.01
N ASN A 247 -5.97 -23.63 17.70
CA ASN A 247 -5.10 -24.68 17.18
C ASN A 247 -5.82 -25.31 15.99
N VAL A 248 -5.64 -24.74 14.80
CA VAL A 248 -6.22 -25.29 13.59
C VAL A 248 -5.28 -26.36 13.06
N GLU A 249 -5.83 -27.52 12.73
CA GLU A 249 -5.11 -28.61 12.05
C GLU A 249 -4.41 -28.10 10.78
N VAL A 250 -3.21 -28.61 10.51
CA VAL A 250 -2.28 -28.15 9.47
C VAL A 250 -2.89 -28.22 8.04
N SER A 251 -3.99 -28.95 7.86
CA SER A 251 -4.65 -29.20 6.57
C SER A 251 -5.66 -28.13 6.14
N VAL A 252 -6.11 -27.23 7.03
CA VAL A 252 -7.16 -26.23 6.72
C VAL A 252 -6.55 -24.83 6.55
N LYS A 253 -6.90 -24.14 5.45
CA LYS A 253 -6.52 -22.73 5.27
C LYS A 253 -7.15 -21.87 6.37
N VAL A 254 -6.31 -21.37 7.28
CA VAL A 254 -6.74 -20.57 8.42
C VAL A 254 -7.00 -19.10 8.00
N PRO A 255 -8.04 -18.45 8.53
CA PRO A 255 -8.20 -17.00 8.43
C PRO A 255 -6.94 -16.25 8.90
N GLN A 256 -6.42 -15.35 8.09
CA GLN A 256 -5.16 -14.67 8.39
C GLN A 256 -5.04 -13.31 7.72
N VAL A 257 -4.16 -12.48 8.27
CA VAL A 257 -3.80 -11.21 7.69
C VAL A 257 -2.65 -11.41 6.71
N LEU A 258 -2.87 -11.07 5.44
CA LEU A 258 -1.89 -11.27 4.37
C LEU A 258 -0.87 -10.14 4.35
N ASP A 259 -1.35 -8.90 4.30
CA ASP A 259 -0.52 -7.70 4.27
C ASP A 259 -1.27 -6.47 4.81
N ILE A 260 -0.51 -5.52 5.37
CA ILE A 260 -1.03 -4.26 5.93
C ILE A 260 -0.20 -3.09 5.39
N SER A 261 -0.85 -1.98 5.09
CA SER A 261 -0.22 -0.71 4.75
C SER A 261 -0.89 0.43 5.51
N LYS A 262 -0.39 1.66 5.38
CA LYS A 262 -1.07 2.84 5.96
C LYS A 262 -2.46 3.08 5.37
N GLY A 263 -2.71 2.65 4.13
CA GLY A 263 -3.97 2.90 3.43
C GLY A 263 -4.94 1.73 3.41
N GLY A 264 -4.61 0.60 4.03
CA GLY A 264 -5.48 -0.58 3.95
C GLY A 264 -4.82 -1.89 4.34
N ILE A 265 -5.63 -2.94 4.37
CA ILE A 265 -5.29 -4.28 4.83
C ILE A 265 -5.86 -5.33 3.88
N ALA A 266 -5.10 -6.40 3.64
CA ALA A 266 -5.55 -7.58 2.92
C ALA A 266 -5.63 -8.77 3.87
N ILE A 267 -6.74 -9.48 3.84
CA ILE A 267 -6.97 -10.66 4.68
C ILE A 267 -7.43 -11.84 3.82
N LEU A 268 -7.28 -13.01 4.39
CA LEU A 268 -7.96 -14.23 4.00
C LEU A 268 -8.92 -14.56 5.16
N GLY A 269 -10.21 -14.65 4.91
CA GLY A 269 -11.21 -14.92 5.96
C GLY A 269 -12.42 -15.66 5.41
N ALA A 270 -13.12 -16.39 6.27
CA ALA A 270 -14.44 -16.91 5.98
C ALA A 270 -15.49 -15.94 6.50
N VAL A 271 -16.56 -15.77 5.75
CA VAL A 271 -17.79 -15.16 6.28
C VAL A 271 -18.45 -16.21 7.16
N ARG A 272 -19.01 -15.79 8.29
CA ARG A 272 -19.77 -16.68 9.18
C ARG A 272 -20.92 -17.35 8.44
N ASP A 273 -21.26 -18.57 8.86
CA ASP A 273 -22.46 -19.29 8.39
C ASP A 273 -23.72 -18.42 8.53
N GLY A 274 -24.50 -18.35 7.46
CA GLY A 274 -25.70 -17.50 7.36
C GLY A 274 -25.42 -16.00 7.13
N GLY A 275 -24.16 -15.57 7.05
CA GLY A 275 -23.79 -14.20 6.71
C GLY A 275 -23.69 -13.98 5.21
N ASP A 276 -24.04 -12.78 4.75
CA ASP A 276 -23.93 -12.42 3.34
C ASP A 276 -22.47 -12.35 2.88
N MET A 277 -22.21 -12.66 1.62
CA MET A 277 -20.86 -12.51 1.07
C MET A 277 -20.49 -11.02 0.97
N LEU A 278 -19.30 -10.66 1.44
CA LEU A 278 -18.77 -9.30 1.25
C LEU A 278 -18.38 -9.10 -0.21
N SER A 279 -18.88 -8.03 -0.80
CA SER A 279 -18.65 -7.65 -2.17
C SER A 279 -17.84 -6.34 -2.24
N ARG A 280 -17.37 -6.02 -3.45
CA ARG A 280 -16.64 -4.77 -3.70
C ARG A 280 -17.52 -3.56 -3.40
N ASN A 281 -16.90 -2.49 -2.89
CA ASN A 281 -17.51 -1.23 -2.48
C ASN A 281 -18.39 -1.32 -1.22
N ASN A 282 -18.61 -2.50 -0.63
CA ASN A 282 -19.27 -2.57 0.67
C ASN A 282 -18.47 -1.80 1.71
N LYS A 283 -19.20 -1.06 2.55
CA LYS A 283 -18.66 -0.33 3.68
C LYS A 283 -18.66 -1.23 4.89
N VAL A 284 -17.58 -1.17 5.66
CA VAL A 284 -17.40 -2.03 6.83
C VAL A 284 -16.77 -1.27 7.98
N LEU A 285 -17.11 -1.69 9.19
CA LEU A 285 -16.39 -1.32 10.40
C LEU A 285 -15.38 -2.42 10.71
N LEU A 286 -14.10 -2.06 10.74
CA LEU A 286 -13.00 -2.96 11.04
C LEU A 286 -12.44 -2.64 12.42
N CYS A 287 -12.54 -3.59 13.35
CA CYS A 287 -11.86 -3.54 14.64
C CYS A 287 -10.63 -4.42 14.58
N MET A 288 -9.47 -3.82 14.85
CA MET A 288 -8.17 -4.47 14.79
C MET A 288 -7.45 -4.29 16.11
N LEU A 289 -6.93 -5.38 16.67
CA LEU A 289 -6.10 -5.36 17.87
C LEU A 289 -4.68 -5.76 17.49
N ILE A 290 -3.71 -4.87 17.70
CA ILE A 290 -2.32 -5.10 17.32
C ILE A 290 -1.43 -5.07 18.57
N TYR A 291 -0.57 -6.07 18.74
CA TYR A 291 0.45 -6.05 19.77
C TYR A 291 1.52 -5.00 19.48
N GLN A 292 1.83 -4.16 20.47
CA GLN A 292 2.90 -3.18 20.42
C GLN A 292 4.10 -3.69 21.22
N PRO A 293 5.19 -4.14 20.58
CA PRO A 293 6.34 -4.72 21.29
C PRO A 293 6.98 -3.78 22.30
N LEU A 294 7.06 -2.48 21.99
CA LEU A 294 7.67 -1.49 22.90
C LEU A 294 6.87 -1.28 24.17
N ARG A 295 5.54 -1.23 24.05
CA ARG A 295 4.64 -1.01 25.20
C ARG A 295 4.25 -2.32 25.89
N LYS A 296 4.52 -3.46 25.26
CA LYS A 296 4.09 -4.80 25.68
C LYS A 296 2.57 -4.88 25.90
N THR A 297 1.81 -4.10 25.13
CA THR A 297 0.34 -4.03 25.21
C THR A 297 -0.27 -4.23 23.84
N PHE A 298 -1.48 -4.75 23.81
CA PHE A 298 -2.30 -4.72 22.60
C PHE A 298 -3.01 -3.36 22.49
N ASP A 299 -2.93 -2.73 21.32
CA ASP A 299 -3.57 -1.45 21.02
C ASP A 299 -4.76 -1.68 20.07
N PRO A 300 -5.99 -1.32 20.49
CA PRO A 300 -7.15 -1.44 19.64
C PRO A 300 -7.27 -0.28 18.65
N HIS A 301 -7.72 -0.60 17.44
CA HIS A 301 -8.01 0.33 16.37
C HIS A 301 -9.40 0.03 15.82
N LEU A 302 -10.23 1.07 15.70
CA LEU A 302 -11.55 0.98 15.08
C LEU A 302 -11.54 1.85 13.83
N ILE A 303 -11.80 1.26 12.67
CA ILE A 303 -11.54 1.89 11.37
C ILE A 303 -12.73 1.66 10.45
N TYR A 304 -13.29 2.74 9.92
CA TYR A 304 -14.28 2.67 8.85
C TYR A 304 -13.55 2.46 7.51
N CYS A 305 -13.96 1.42 6.79
CA CYS A 305 -13.27 0.91 5.63
C CYS A 305 -14.22 0.62 4.46
N GLU A 306 -13.65 0.51 3.27
CA GLU A 306 -14.34 0.03 2.07
C GLU A 306 -13.65 -1.21 1.50
N VAL A 307 -14.44 -2.20 1.09
CA VAL A 307 -13.94 -3.38 0.39
C VAL A 307 -13.51 -2.99 -1.04
N ARG A 308 -12.22 -3.03 -1.33
CA ARG A 308 -11.67 -2.74 -2.66
C ARG A 308 -11.61 -3.95 -3.57
N ALA A 309 -11.51 -5.14 -2.99
CA ALA A 309 -11.55 -6.40 -3.72
C ALA A 309 -12.04 -7.52 -2.83
N ALA A 310 -12.91 -8.37 -3.38
CA ALA A 310 -13.34 -9.63 -2.79
C ALA A 310 -13.15 -10.72 -3.83
N LYS A 311 -12.38 -11.77 -3.50
CA LYS A 311 -12.10 -12.89 -4.41
C LYS A 311 -12.21 -14.20 -3.66
N ALA A 312 -12.90 -15.18 -4.22
CA ALA A 312 -12.88 -16.54 -3.69
C ALA A 312 -11.44 -17.09 -3.67
N ALA A 313 -11.06 -17.72 -2.55
CA ALA A 313 -9.75 -18.31 -2.33
C ALA A 313 -9.81 -19.85 -2.17
N GLY A 314 -10.98 -20.43 -2.46
CA GLY A 314 -11.31 -21.84 -2.29
C GLY A 314 -11.69 -22.20 -0.84
N GLN A 315 -12.30 -23.37 -0.64
CA GLN A 315 -12.66 -23.89 0.70
C GLN A 315 -13.52 -22.91 1.53
N GLY A 316 -14.47 -22.20 0.90
CA GLY A 316 -15.32 -21.21 1.58
C GLY A 316 -14.61 -19.91 1.99
N MET A 317 -13.31 -19.76 1.72
CA MET A 317 -12.54 -18.59 2.09
C MET A 317 -12.61 -17.48 1.04
N LEU A 318 -12.61 -16.23 1.51
CA LEU A 318 -12.49 -15.03 0.70
C LEU A 318 -11.15 -14.34 0.96
N ARG A 319 -10.48 -13.94 -0.11
CA ARG A 319 -9.42 -12.95 -0.09
C ARG A 319 -10.04 -11.57 -0.22
N LEU A 320 -10.02 -10.82 0.87
CA LEU A 320 -10.58 -9.48 0.96
C LEU A 320 -9.45 -8.46 1.05
N SER A 321 -9.63 -7.32 0.38
CA SER A 321 -8.74 -6.16 0.49
C SER A 321 -9.56 -4.95 0.84
N PHE A 322 -9.21 -4.30 1.94
CA PHE A 322 -9.89 -3.13 2.47
C PHE A 322 -9.03 -1.88 2.29
N GLN A 323 -9.67 -0.76 1.96
CA GLN A 323 -9.09 0.56 2.05
C GLN A 323 -9.57 1.22 3.34
N PHE A 324 -8.64 1.83 4.07
CA PHE A 324 -8.98 2.64 5.25
C PHE A 324 -9.50 4.00 4.79
N LEU A 325 -10.66 4.39 5.29
CA LEU A 325 -11.28 5.68 4.99
C LEU A 325 -11.07 6.65 6.16
N ARG A 326 -11.45 6.25 7.39
CA ARG A 326 -11.21 7.05 8.60
C ARG A 326 -11.08 6.18 9.84
N SER A 327 -10.32 6.66 10.83
CA SER A 327 -10.37 6.09 12.17
C SER A 327 -11.64 6.55 12.88
N VAL A 328 -12.25 5.64 13.63
CA VAL A 328 -13.42 5.88 14.47
C VAL A 328 -12.95 5.90 15.92
N LYS A 329 -13.52 6.81 16.72
CA LYS A 329 -13.21 6.89 18.14
C LYS A 329 -13.74 5.63 18.84
N ILE A 330 -12.87 4.94 19.56
CA ILE A 330 -13.27 3.79 20.38
C ILE A 330 -13.98 4.30 21.63
N PRO A 331 -15.22 3.85 21.92
CA PRO A 331 -15.91 4.19 23.16
C PRO A 331 -15.05 3.81 24.38
N PRO A 332 -14.86 4.70 25.38
CA PRO A 332 -13.97 4.44 26.52
C PRO A 332 -14.27 3.11 27.23
N ARG A 333 -15.57 2.79 27.41
CA ARG A 333 -16.03 1.54 28.05
C ARG A 333 -15.61 0.27 27.30
N LYS A 334 -15.28 0.36 26.01
CA LYS A 334 -14.95 -0.79 25.16
C LYS A 334 -13.46 -1.02 24.94
N ARG A 335 -12.59 -0.10 25.37
CA ARG A 335 -11.13 -0.20 25.14
C ARG A 335 -10.53 -1.50 25.69
N SER A 336 -11.03 -2.00 26.82
CA SER A 336 -10.58 -3.26 27.44
C SER A 336 -11.41 -4.49 27.04
N THR A 337 -12.61 -4.30 26.48
CA THR A 337 -13.59 -5.38 26.28
C THR A 337 -13.87 -5.72 24.81
N MET A 338 -13.41 -4.93 23.82
CA MET A 338 -13.58 -5.30 22.40
C MET A 338 -12.99 -6.69 22.08
N PHE A 339 -11.98 -7.07 22.87
CA PHE A 339 -11.41 -8.41 22.91
C PHE A 339 -11.31 -8.86 24.39
N LYS A 340 -12.46 -9.15 25.02
CA LYS A 340 -12.56 -9.57 26.44
C LYS A 340 -11.51 -10.65 26.78
N GLY A 341 -10.77 -10.44 27.88
CA GLY A 341 -9.84 -11.43 28.45
C GLY A 341 -8.41 -11.48 27.86
N GLN A 342 -8.00 -10.52 27.02
CA GLN A 342 -6.79 -10.71 26.20
C GLN A 342 -5.67 -9.67 26.40
N ALA A 343 -5.95 -8.53 27.06
CA ALA A 343 -4.91 -7.57 27.45
C ALA A 343 -3.92 -8.15 28.47
N VAL A 344 -4.38 -9.08 29.33
CA VAL A 344 -3.57 -9.75 30.37
C VAL A 344 -2.57 -10.76 29.77
N MET A 345 -2.84 -11.31 28.59
CA MET A 345 -2.03 -12.40 28.01
C MET A 345 -0.75 -11.95 27.29
N ALA A 346 -0.59 -10.66 27.00
CA ALA A 346 0.69 -10.11 26.53
C ALA A 346 1.82 -10.37 27.54
N MET A 347 1.49 -10.43 28.84
CA MET A 347 2.45 -10.78 29.88
C MET A 347 2.86 -12.27 29.82
N ASN A 348 1.92 -13.19 29.60
CA ASN A 348 2.19 -14.63 29.60
C ASN A 348 2.97 -15.12 28.36
N LEU A 349 2.73 -14.53 27.18
CA LEU A 349 3.51 -14.81 25.96
C LEU A 349 4.95 -14.27 26.03
N ALA A 350 5.18 -13.21 26.82
CA ALA A 350 6.53 -12.69 27.08
C ALA A 350 7.29 -13.54 28.12
N GLN A 351 6.58 -14.17 29.06
CA GLN A 351 7.18 -14.98 30.13
C GLN A 351 7.52 -16.42 29.72
N THR A 352 6.76 -17.04 28.81
CA THR A 352 7.05 -18.39 28.31
C THR A 352 8.39 -18.51 27.59
N LYS A 353 8.93 -17.41 27.04
CA LYS A 353 10.31 -17.37 26.49
C LYS A 353 11.43 -17.31 27.54
N LYS A 354 11.13 -16.99 28.80
CA LYS A 354 12.11 -16.97 29.89
C LYS A 354 12.22 -18.31 30.63
N GLY A 355 11.27 -19.22 30.46
CA GLY A 355 11.25 -20.52 31.15
C GLY A 355 11.81 -21.69 30.33
N GLN A 356 12.43 -21.42 29.17
CA GLN A 356 13.03 -22.44 28.29
C GLN A 356 14.47 -22.08 27.90
N GLN A 357 15.25 -21.51 28.82
CA GLN A 357 16.70 -21.40 28.71
C GLN A 357 17.38 -22.26 29.76
#